data_AF-A0A7S1RD65-F1
#
_entry.id   AF-A0A7S1RD65-F1
#
_cell.length_a   1.000
_cell.length_b   1.000
_cell.length_c   1.000
_cell.angle_alpha   90.00
_cell.angle_beta   90.00
_cell.angle_gamma   90.00
#
_symmetry.space_group_name_H-M   'P 1'
#
loop_
_entity.id
_entity.type
_entity.pdbx_description
1 polymer ?
#
loop_
_entity_poly.entity_id
_entity_poly.type
_entity_poly.pdbx_seq_one_letter_code
_entity_poly.pdbx_strand_id
1 'polypeptide(L)'
;NRMHPPKKEPYKAFVMLFMAGGADTWNMLVPHPKCRALYNQYKRARGDLALEQGDVFEVPVRNQPCDSFGIHRSLGFLAKSFYQKEAAFITDVGNLVEPTTLESYRDGTAVKCLNLFSHTDQQVGAQ
;
A
#
# COMPACT_ATOMS: atom_id res chain seq x y z
N ASN A 1 -6.42 43.91 -32.54
CA ASN A 1 -6.34 43.02 -31.36
C ASN A 1 -7.49 42.02 -31.34
N ARG A 2 -7.28 40.79 -31.84
CA ARG A 2 -8.22 39.69 -31.59
C ARG A 2 -7.85 39.05 -30.25
N MET A 3 -8.65 39.31 -29.21
CA MET A 3 -8.60 38.51 -27.98
C MET A 3 -8.99 37.07 -28.33
N HIS A 4 -8.06 36.14 -28.16
CA HIS A 4 -8.38 34.72 -28.18
C HIS A 4 -9.06 34.37 -26.85
N PRO A 5 -10.22 33.67 -26.87
CA PRO A 5 -10.84 33.21 -25.64
C PRO A 5 -9.86 32.29 -24.89
N PRO A 6 -9.83 32.32 -23.54
CA PRO A 6 -8.96 31.45 -22.77
C PRO A 6 -9.26 30.00 -23.13
N LYS A 7 -8.22 29.25 -23.52
CA LYS A 7 -8.33 27.80 -23.75
C LYS A 7 -8.83 27.14 -22.46
N LYS A 8 -10.00 26.49 -22.53
CA LYS A 8 -10.48 25.59 -21.48
C LYS A 8 -9.69 24.28 -21.60
N GLU A 9 -8.48 24.27 -21.06
CA GLU A 9 -7.73 23.04 -20.90
C GLU A 9 -8.41 22.16 -19.83
N PRO A 10 -8.48 20.84 -20.01
CA PRO A 10 -8.99 19.93 -18.99
C PRO A 10 -8.20 20.07 -17.69
N TYR A 11 -8.89 20.30 -16.57
CA TYR A 11 -8.27 20.40 -15.25
C TYR A 11 -7.66 19.06 -14.84
N LYS A 12 -6.39 19.07 -14.41
CA LYS A 12 -5.71 17.94 -13.80
C LYS A 12 -5.17 18.38 -12.45
N ALA A 13 -5.41 17.58 -11.42
CA ALA A 13 -4.89 17.80 -10.09
C ALA A 13 -4.36 16.50 -9.50
N PHE A 14 -3.36 16.63 -8.63
CA PHE A 14 -2.87 15.58 -7.77
C PHE A 14 -3.36 15.85 -6.36
N VAL A 15 -4.01 14.86 -5.75
CA VAL A 15 -4.50 14.94 -4.38
C VAL A 15 -3.75 13.90 -3.57
N MET A 16 -3.02 14.36 -2.55
CA MET A 16 -2.37 13.48 -1.58
C MET A 16 -3.20 13.44 -0.31
N LEU A 17 -3.62 12.23 0.09
CA LEU A 17 -4.29 12.01 1.37
C LEU A 17 -3.28 11.41 2.35
N PHE A 18 -2.86 12.22 3.32
CA PHE A 18 -1.95 11.78 4.37
C PHE A 18 -2.72 11.14 5.53
N MET A 19 -2.51 9.84 5.76
CA MET A 19 -3.12 9.11 6.87
C MET A 19 -2.22 9.18 8.11
N ALA A 20 -2.40 10.23 8.92
CA ALA A 20 -1.51 10.54 10.06
C ALA A 20 -1.56 9.56 11.25
N GLY A 21 -2.34 8.48 11.16
CA GLY A 21 -2.51 7.46 12.20
C GLY A 21 -3.90 6.82 12.16
N GLY A 22 -4.11 5.77 12.95
CA GLY A 22 -5.39 5.04 13.07
C GLY A 22 -5.75 4.12 11.90
N ALA A 23 -5.21 4.37 10.70
CA ALA A 23 -5.30 3.48 9.57
C ALA A 23 -4.34 2.28 9.74
N ASP A 24 -4.89 1.09 9.87
CA ASP A 24 -4.12 -0.15 9.81
C ASP A 24 -3.95 -0.60 8.35
N THR A 25 -2.89 -0.09 7.71
CA THR A 25 -2.61 -0.36 6.29
C THR A 25 -2.33 -1.84 6.01
N TRP A 26 -1.88 -2.60 7.01
CA TRP A 26 -1.69 -4.05 6.92
C TRP A 26 -3.00 -4.83 6.87
N ASN A 27 -4.13 -4.19 7.18
CA ASN A 27 -5.47 -4.74 7.01
C ASN A 27 -6.25 -4.05 5.88
N MET A 28 -5.65 -3.16 5.08
CA MET A 28 -6.32 -2.56 3.91
C MET A 28 -6.23 -3.44 2.67
N LEU A 29 -5.04 -4.00 2.40
CA LEU A 29 -4.76 -4.97 1.35
C LEU A 29 -3.99 -6.15 1.95
N VAL A 30 -4.56 -7.34 1.87
CA VAL A 30 -4.01 -8.56 2.51
C VAL A 30 -3.87 -9.69 1.49
N PRO A 31 -3.01 -10.69 1.72
CA PRO A 31 -3.07 -11.92 0.93
C PRO A 31 -4.45 -12.57 1.07
N HIS A 32 -5.07 -12.98 -0.02
CA HIS A 32 -6.38 -13.66 0.06
C HIS A 32 -6.19 -15.09 0.62
N PRO A 33 -7.16 -15.67 1.35
CA PRO A 33 -7.08 -17.05 1.84
C PRO A 33 -6.78 -18.13 0.77
N LYS A 34 -7.10 -17.86 -0.50
CA LYS A 34 -6.72 -18.72 -1.64
C LYS A 34 -5.19 -18.81 -1.83
N CYS A 35 -4.47 -17.76 -1.47
CA CYS A 35 -3.02 -17.68 -1.50
C CYS A 35 -2.41 -18.20 -0.19
N ARG A 36 -2.58 -19.50 0.04
CA ARG A 36 -2.41 -20.15 1.35
C ARG A 36 -1.07 -19.88 2.03
N ALA A 37 0.03 -19.91 1.29
CA ALA A 37 1.37 -19.74 1.86
C ALA A 37 1.56 -18.35 2.50
N LEU A 38 1.23 -17.29 1.77
CA LEU A 38 1.38 -15.92 2.22
C LEU A 38 0.28 -15.54 3.23
N TYR A 39 -0.96 -16.02 3.01
CA TYR A 39 -2.06 -15.83 3.96
C TYR A 39 -1.75 -16.43 5.33
N ASN A 40 -1.13 -17.61 5.40
CA ASN A 40 -0.74 -18.20 6.67
C ASN A 40 0.37 -17.39 7.38
N GLN A 41 1.27 -16.76 6.64
CA GLN A 41 2.28 -15.86 7.22
C GLN A 41 1.60 -14.62 7.81
N TYR A 42 0.72 -13.99 7.04
CA TYR A 42 -0.12 -12.88 7.48
C TYR A 42 -0.93 -13.25 8.74
N LYS A 43 -1.66 -14.38 8.71
CA LYS A 43 -2.48 -14.82 9.86
C LYS A 43 -1.65 -15.07 11.11
N ARG A 44 -0.45 -15.66 10.98
CA ARG A 44 0.47 -15.82 12.13
C ARG A 44 0.97 -14.49 12.68
N ALA A 45 1.29 -13.54 11.81
CA ALA A 45 1.78 -12.23 12.23
C ALA A 45 0.68 -11.37 12.88
N ARG A 46 -0.57 -11.52 12.43
CA ARG A 46 -1.71 -10.71 12.87
C ARG A 46 -2.53 -11.32 14.02
N GLY A 47 -2.46 -12.63 14.21
CA GLY A 47 -3.25 -13.33 15.23
C GLY A 47 -4.74 -13.10 15.02
N ASP A 48 -5.42 -12.67 16.08
CA ASP A 48 -6.88 -12.46 16.12
C ASP A 48 -7.33 -11.26 15.27
N LEU A 49 -6.41 -10.42 14.80
CA LEU A 49 -6.69 -9.29 13.90
C LEU A 49 -6.62 -9.67 12.42
N ALA A 50 -6.37 -10.94 12.09
CA ALA A 50 -6.29 -11.42 10.72
C ALA A 50 -7.68 -11.46 10.08
N LEU A 51 -7.80 -10.85 8.90
CA LEU A 51 -9.04 -10.86 8.12
C LEU A 51 -9.29 -12.23 7.50
N GLU A 52 -10.54 -12.68 7.51
CA GLU A 52 -10.98 -13.90 6.85
C GLU A 52 -11.52 -13.62 5.44
N GLN A 53 -11.85 -14.68 4.70
CA GLN A 53 -12.43 -14.56 3.35
C GLN A 53 -13.72 -13.71 3.36
N GLY A 54 -14.48 -13.80 4.46
CA GLY A 54 -15.70 -13.03 4.67
C GLY A 54 -15.47 -11.54 4.87
N ASP A 55 -14.24 -11.07 5.10
CA ASP A 55 -13.93 -9.68 5.47
C ASP A 55 -13.34 -8.87 4.31
N VAL A 56 -13.05 -9.52 3.19
CA VAL A 56 -12.35 -8.92 2.05
C VAL A 56 -13.10 -9.09 0.73
N PHE A 57 -12.88 -8.15 -0.18
CA PHE A 57 -13.15 -8.28 -1.60
C PHE A 57 -11.94 -8.90 -2.29
N GLU A 58 -12.14 -10.03 -2.98
CA GLU A 58 -11.06 -10.71 -3.70
C GLU A 58 -10.54 -9.87 -4.86
N VAL A 59 -9.22 -9.80 -4.98
CA VAL A 59 -8.50 -9.10 -6.05
C VAL A 59 -7.54 -10.09 -6.72
N PRO A 60 -7.96 -10.71 -7.84
CA PRO A 60 -7.08 -11.58 -8.59
C PRO A 60 -5.97 -10.75 -9.26
N VAL A 61 -4.73 -11.20 -9.14
CA VAL A 61 -3.56 -10.53 -9.72
C VAL A 61 -2.68 -11.55 -10.45
N ARG A 62 -1.72 -11.05 -11.24
CA ARG A 62 -0.74 -11.88 -11.95
C ARG A 62 0.65 -11.32 -11.73
N ASN A 63 1.67 -12.16 -11.89
CA ASN A 63 3.09 -11.79 -11.77
C ASN A 63 3.45 -11.19 -10.40
N GLN A 64 2.86 -11.71 -9.34
CA GLN A 64 3.13 -11.34 -7.95
C GLN A 64 3.43 -12.61 -7.15
N PRO A 65 4.06 -12.51 -5.96
CA PRO A 65 4.29 -13.66 -5.06
C PRO A 65 3.01 -14.39 -4.64
N CYS A 66 1.86 -13.78 -4.90
CA CYS A 66 0.52 -14.23 -4.57
C CYS A 66 -0.38 -13.97 -5.77
N ASP A 67 -1.25 -14.91 -6.13
CA ASP A 67 -2.16 -14.81 -7.28
C ASP A 67 -3.51 -14.14 -6.93
N SER A 68 -3.75 -13.91 -5.63
CA SER A 68 -4.99 -13.32 -5.14
C SER A 68 -4.75 -12.56 -3.83
N PHE A 69 -5.11 -11.27 -3.82
CA PHE A 69 -5.14 -10.42 -2.64
C PHE A 69 -6.59 -10.11 -2.24
N GLY A 70 -6.78 -9.48 -1.09
CA GLY A 70 -8.06 -9.07 -0.56
C GLY A 70 -8.03 -7.61 -0.12
N ILE A 71 -8.98 -6.80 -0.60
CA ILE A 71 -9.20 -5.44 -0.10
C ILE A 71 -10.24 -5.48 1.01
N HIS A 72 -9.99 -4.83 2.14
CA HIS A 72 -10.94 -4.77 3.26
C HIS A 72 -12.36 -4.34 2.82
N ARG A 73 -13.41 -4.98 3.35
CA ARG A 73 -14.81 -4.69 2.93
C ARG A 73 -15.27 -3.26 3.12
N SER A 74 -14.80 -2.57 4.15
CA SER A 74 -15.07 -1.14 4.34
C SER A 74 -14.51 -0.24 3.23
N LEU A 75 -13.60 -0.76 2.39
CA LEU A 75 -12.97 -0.06 1.28
C LEU A 75 -13.60 -0.42 -0.08
N GLY A 76 -14.91 -0.66 -0.10
CA GLY A 76 -15.64 -1.06 -1.33
C GLY A 76 -15.47 -0.09 -2.50
N PHE A 77 -15.28 1.20 -2.24
CA PHE A 77 -14.93 2.18 -3.27
C PHE A 77 -13.60 1.84 -3.95
N LEU A 78 -12.54 1.57 -3.17
CA LEU A 78 -11.23 1.21 -3.71
C LEU A 78 -11.26 -0.13 -4.45
N ALA A 79 -11.99 -1.12 -3.93
CA ALA A 79 -12.17 -2.39 -4.62
C ALA A 79 -12.83 -2.20 -6.00
N LYS A 80 -13.90 -1.42 -6.05
CA LYS A 80 -14.58 -1.07 -7.31
C LYS A 80 -13.64 -0.34 -8.28
N SER A 81 -12.92 0.69 -7.82
CA SER A 81 -11.97 1.42 -8.66
C SER A 81 -10.85 0.52 -9.18
N PHE A 82 -10.36 -0.42 -8.35
CA PHE A 82 -9.37 -1.39 -8.79
C PHE A 82 -9.92 -2.29 -9.91
N TYR A 83 -11.13 -2.83 -9.75
CA TYR A 83 -11.78 -3.65 -10.79
C TYR A 83 -12.01 -2.88 -12.09
N GLN A 84 -12.23 -1.57 -11.99
CA GLN A 84 -12.37 -0.66 -13.13
C GLN A 84 -11.03 -0.25 -13.77
N LYS A 85 -9.89 -0.71 -13.21
CA LYS A 85 -8.52 -0.32 -13.61
C LYS A 85 -8.23 1.17 -13.42
N GLU A 86 -8.90 1.78 -12.45
CA GLU A 86 -8.76 3.20 -12.07
C GLU A 86 -7.96 3.37 -10.78
N ALA A 87 -7.61 2.28 -10.10
CA ALA A 87 -6.76 2.27 -8.91
C ALA A 87 -5.70 1.17 -9.00
N ALA A 88 -4.55 1.42 -8.38
CA ALA A 88 -3.48 0.46 -8.18
C ALA A 88 -2.98 0.56 -6.73
N PHE A 89 -2.52 -0.57 -6.19
CA PHE A 89 -1.83 -0.61 -4.91
C PHE A 89 -0.34 -0.74 -5.16
N ILE A 90 0.46 -0.02 -4.37
CA ILE A 90 1.92 -0.17 -4.31
C ILE A 90 2.22 -0.52 -2.85
N THR A 91 2.75 -1.72 -2.62
CA THR A 91 3.08 -2.24 -1.29
C THR A 91 4.57 -2.16 -1.03
N ASP A 92 4.95 -2.42 0.22
CA ASP A 92 6.37 -2.52 0.64
C ASP A 92 7.18 -1.25 0.34
N VAL A 93 6.51 -0.09 0.39
CA VAL A 93 7.12 1.23 0.23
C VAL A 93 7.49 1.78 1.59
N GLY A 94 8.69 2.33 1.70
CA GLY A 94 9.16 3.03 2.88
C GLY A 94 10.41 3.85 2.55
N ASN A 95 10.84 4.65 3.51
CA ASN A 95 12.01 5.52 3.33
C ASN A 95 13.29 4.67 3.30
N LEU A 96 14.08 4.83 2.25
CA LEU A 96 15.42 4.25 2.11
C LEU A 96 16.41 5.37 1.78
N VAL A 97 17.59 5.32 2.41
CA VAL A 97 18.70 6.21 2.05
C VAL A 97 19.39 5.73 0.77
N GLU A 98 19.51 4.41 0.63
CA GLU A 98 20.14 3.75 -0.51
C GLU A 98 19.46 2.39 -0.79
N PRO A 99 19.63 1.83 -2.01
CA PRO A 99 19.21 0.45 -2.29
C PRO A 99 19.78 -0.52 -1.26
N THR A 100 18.91 -1.26 -0.57
CA THR A 100 19.25 -2.09 0.59
C THR A 100 18.77 -3.53 0.38
N THR A 101 19.48 -4.52 0.93
CA THR A 101 19.03 -5.92 0.99
C THR A 101 18.72 -6.32 2.43
N LEU A 102 17.98 -7.41 2.63
CA LEU A 102 17.72 -7.93 3.98
C LEU A 102 19.03 -8.31 4.71
N GLU A 103 20.01 -8.81 3.98
CA GLU A 103 21.33 -9.16 4.48
C GLU A 103 22.10 -7.90 4.92
N SER A 104 22.25 -6.89 4.05
CA SER A 104 22.95 -5.67 4.41
C SER A 104 22.27 -4.89 5.54
N TYR A 105 20.94 -4.99 5.64
CA TYR A 105 20.19 -4.46 6.76
C TYR A 105 20.53 -5.18 8.08
N ARG A 106 20.55 -6.53 8.08
CA ARG A 106 20.81 -7.37 9.26
C ARG A 106 22.26 -7.25 9.73
N ASP A 107 23.19 -7.21 8.79
CA ASP A 107 24.63 -7.14 9.06
C ASP A 107 25.09 -5.70 9.39
N GLY A 108 24.19 -4.72 9.25
CA GLY A 108 24.44 -3.33 9.60
C GLY A 108 25.36 -2.59 8.61
N THR A 109 25.51 -3.11 7.39
CA THR A 109 26.36 -2.51 6.36
C THR A 109 25.62 -1.46 5.51
N ALA A 110 24.28 -1.51 5.46
CA ALA A 110 23.47 -0.50 4.79
C ALA A 110 23.32 0.78 5.62
N VAL A 111 23.37 1.93 4.95
CA VAL A 111 22.99 3.22 5.53
C VAL A 111 21.48 3.29 5.71
N LYS A 112 21.02 3.54 6.94
CA LYS A 112 19.61 3.52 7.32
C LYS A 112 19.10 4.93 7.60
N CYS A 113 17.80 5.15 7.37
CA CYS A 113 17.12 6.32 7.90
C CYS A 113 17.21 6.30 9.44
N LEU A 114 17.28 7.48 10.05
CA LEU A 114 17.26 7.62 11.50
C LEU A 114 15.98 6.98 12.07
N ASN A 115 16.12 6.24 13.18
CA ASN A 115 14.99 5.65 13.92
C ASN A 115 13.99 4.88 13.05
N LEU A 116 14.48 3.98 12.17
CA LEU A 116 13.60 3.09 11.42
C LEU A 116 12.63 2.36 12.36
N PHE A 117 11.37 2.21 11.95
CA PHE A 117 10.21 1.70 12.71
C PHE A 117 9.62 2.66 13.77
N SER A 118 10.19 3.85 13.95
CA SER A 118 9.50 4.93 14.66
C SER A 118 8.49 5.59 13.74
N HIS A 119 7.21 5.56 14.12
CA HIS A 119 6.15 6.20 13.36
C HIS A 119 6.44 7.69 13.14
N THR A 120 6.85 8.41 14.18
CA THR A 120 7.09 9.86 14.11
C THR A 120 8.27 10.18 13.19
N ASP A 121 9.40 9.48 13.34
CA ASP A 121 10.58 9.75 12.51
C ASP A 121 10.33 9.39 11.03
N GLN A 122 9.59 8.30 10.76
CA GLN A 122 9.22 7.92 9.40
C GLN A 122 8.23 8.89 8.76
N GLN A 123 7.32 9.49 9.54
CA GLN A 123 6.45 10.56 9.06
C GLN A 123 7.25 11.80 8.66
N VAL A 124 8.25 12.19 9.45
CA VAL A 124 9.13 13.32 9.13
C VAL A 124 9.95 13.06 7.87
N GLY A 125 10.50 11.85 7.71
CA GLY A 125 11.29 11.50 6.53
C GLY A 125 10.51 11.35 5.22
N ALA A 126 9.17 11.28 5.27
CA ALA A 126 8.30 11.17 4.09
C ALA A 126 7.73 12.53 3.62
N GLN A 127 7.96 13.61 4.38
CA GLN A 127 7.57 14.99 4.06
C GLN A 127 8.76 15.75 3.47
#